data_AF-A0A929DFV2-F1
#
_entry.id   AF-A0A929DFV2-F1
#
_cell.length_a   1.000
_cell.length_b   1.000
_cell.length_c   1.000
_cell.angle_alpha   90.00
_cell.angle_beta   90.00
_cell.angle_gamma   90.00
#
_symmetry.space_group_name_H-M   'P 1'
#
loop_
_entity.id
_entity.type
_entity.pdbx_description
1 polymer ?
#
loop_
_entity_poly.entity_id
_entity_poly.type
_entity_poly.pdbx_seq_one_letter_code
_entity_poly.pdbx_strand_id
1 'polypeptide(L)'
;MDLKLPVEYFMATFTIPEYLRHTARSNQKEFYDILFKAAAQAIMKLAKEKKYMGGKIGIIGILHTWSRNLAFHPHVHFLIPGVAISNDKKKILFSKEHYLLYAKALSKIFRAIAIKLLRKSDIENIDYNPAFIKDWVVDLRSVGNGQKAIEYAAKYIYKTAISNTNIISCKKGMFTFKYEDYETKKTVTRSLPVMEFIRLFLQHVLPYRFQKIRYYGILHPKNRLIFNIIRLLLRAKFKIPDKYLNFQTGIKCPNCGAVMDFVEILDRAPP
;
A
#
# COMPACT_ATOMS: atom_id res chain seq x y z
N MET A 1 3.60 -1.69 17.15
CA MET A 1 3.49 -2.05 15.73
C MET A 1 4.37 -3.27 15.45
N ASP A 2 3.85 -4.46 15.77
CA ASP A 2 4.59 -5.75 15.79
C ASP A 2 4.89 -6.35 14.41
N LEU A 3 5.05 -5.54 13.37
CA LEU A 3 5.30 -6.01 12.00
C LEU A 3 6.62 -5.52 11.41
N LYS A 4 7.39 -4.73 12.18
CA LYS A 4 8.70 -4.23 11.74
C LYS A 4 9.77 -5.29 11.96
N LEU A 5 10.60 -5.49 10.94
CA LEU A 5 11.79 -6.33 10.94
C LEU A 5 13.03 -5.44 11.13
N PRO A 6 14.10 -5.92 11.79
CA PRO A 6 15.34 -5.15 11.96
C PRO A 6 16.21 -5.26 10.70
N VAL A 7 15.68 -4.77 9.57
CA VAL A 7 16.36 -4.74 8.27
C VAL A 7 16.20 -3.37 7.63
N GLU A 8 16.97 -3.11 6.58
CA GLU A 8 16.72 -1.97 5.69
C GLU A 8 15.35 -2.13 5.01
N TYR A 9 14.65 -1.02 4.81
CA TYR A 9 13.36 -0.94 4.12
C TYR A 9 13.48 -0.08 2.88
N PHE A 10 12.63 -0.39 1.92
CA PHE A 10 12.52 0.30 0.67
C PHE A 10 11.09 0.76 0.44
N MET A 11 10.95 1.92 -0.20
CA MET A 11 9.67 2.45 -0.63
C MET A 11 9.64 2.46 -2.16
N ALA A 12 8.66 1.78 -2.75
CA ALA A 12 8.41 1.81 -4.19
C ALA A 12 7.07 2.52 -4.47
N THR A 13 7.06 3.51 -5.35
CA THR A 13 5.85 4.24 -5.73
C THR A 13 5.51 3.95 -7.18
N PHE A 14 4.33 3.38 -7.41
CA PHE A 14 3.80 3.05 -8.73
C PHE A 14 2.72 4.05 -9.10
N THR A 15 3.00 4.86 -10.10
CA THR A 15 2.10 5.91 -10.58
C THR A 15 1.55 5.53 -11.95
N ILE A 16 0.26 5.72 -12.16
CA ILE A 16 -0.32 5.53 -13.48
C ILE A 16 -0.05 6.76 -14.35
N PRO A 17 0.18 6.58 -15.66
CA PRO A 17 0.27 7.69 -16.58
C PRO A 17 -1.00 8.55 -16.58
N GLU A 18 -0.82 9.83 -16.89
CA GLU A 18 -1.90 10.81 -16.88
C GLU A 18 -3.11 10.45 -17.74
N TYR A 19 -2.89 9.89 -18.94
CA TYR A 19 -3.96 9.52 -19.86
C TYR A 19 -4.91 8.45 -19.30
N LEU A 20 -4.47 7.65 -18.32
CA LEU A 20 -5.31 6.65 -17.66
C LEU A 20 -6.08 7.19 -16.45
N ARG A 21 -5.80 8.43 -15.99
CA ARG A 21 -6.43 8.98 -14.78
C ARG A 21 -7.94 9.14 -14.94
N HIS A 22 -8.41 9.56 -16.11
CA HIS A 22 -9.85 9.69 -16.36
C HIS A 22 -10.54 8.32 -16.29
N THR A 23 -9.99 7.32 -16.97
CA THR A 23 -10.46 5.92 -16.90
C THR A 23 -10.45 5.40 -15.47
N ALA A 24 -9.36 5.62 -14.73
CA ALA A 24 -9.22 5.19 -13.34
C ALA A 24 -10.24 5.86 -12.41
N ARG A 25 -10.59 7.13 -12.67
CA ARG A 25 -11.62 7.85 -11.92
C ARG A 25 -13.01 7.25 -12.14
N SER A 26 -13.31 6.85 -13.37
CA SER A 26 -14.64 6.31 -13.72
C SER A 26 -14.80 4.84 -13.32
N ASN A 27 -13.69 4.11 -13.15
CA ASN A 27 -13.68 2.66 -12.89
C ASN A 27 -12.90 2.32 -11.61
N GLN A 28 -13.06 3.13 -10.55
CA GLN A 28 -12.17 3.12 -9.37
C GLN A 28 -11.90 1.74 -8.79
N LYS A 29 -12.95 0.94 -8.52
CA LYS A 29 -12.81 -0.35 -7.84
C LYS A 29 -11.92 -1.30 -8.63
N GLU A 30 -12.30 -1.58 -9.87
CA GLU A 30 -11.57 -2.52 -10.73
C GLU A 30 -10.20 -1.97 -11.13
N PHE A 31 -10.11 -0.68 -11.48
CA PHE A 31 -8.86 -0.08 -11.90
C PHE A 31 -7.83 -0.07 -10.76
N TYR A 32 -8.23 0.27 -9.54
CA TYR A 32 -7.32 0.23 -8.39
C TYR A 32 -6.93 -1.20 -8.02
N ASP A 33 -7.82 -2.18 -8.20
CA ASP A 33 -7.47 -3.60 -8.06
C ASP A 33 -6.38 -4.01 -9.05
N ILE A 34 -6.51 -3.61 -10.31
CA ILE A 34 -5.52 -3.85 -11.35
C ILE A 34 -4.19 -3.16 -11.02
N LEU A 35 -4.22 -1.90 -10.59
CA LEU A 35 -3.03 -1.15 -10.17
C LEU A 35 -2.27 -1.89 -9.06
N PHE A 36 -2.97 -2.33 -8.02
CA PHE A 36 -2.40 -3.12 -6.93
C PHE A 36 -1.78 -4.42 -7.42
N LYS A 37 -2.55 -5.21 -8.20
CA LYS A 37 -2.13 -6.52 -8.71
C LYS A 37 -0.90 -6.37 -9.60
N ALA A 38 -0.91 -5.44 -10.55
CA ALA A 38 0.18 -5.23 -11.48
C ALA A 38 1.46 -4.80 -10.77
N ALA A 39 1.39 -3.84 -9.86
CA ALA A 39 2.54 -3.36 -9.12
C ALA A 39 3.13 -4.44 -8.21
N ALA A 40 2.29 -5.16 -7.44
CA ALA A 40 2.73 -6.25 -6.59
C ALA A 40 3.39 -7.39 -7.40
N GLN A 41 2.78 -7.78 -8.53
CA GLN A 41 3.34 -8.81 -9.41
C GLN A 41 4.67 -8.38 -10.04
N ALA A 42 4.81 -7.10 -10.44
CA ALA A 42 6.05 -6.60 -11.00
C ALA A 42 7.21 -6.69 -10.00
N ILE A 43 6.97 -6.24 -8.76
CA ILE A 43 7.93 -6.32 -7.65
C ILE A 43 8.32 -7.77 -7.38
N MET A 44 7.33 -8.65 -7.21
CA MET A 44 7.58 -10.05 -6.88
C MET A 44 8.25 -10.83 -8.00
N LYS A 45 7.91 -10.54 -9.26
CA LYS A 45 8.54 -11.18 -10.42
C LYS A 45 10.02 -10.84 -10.45
N LEU A 46 10.36 -9.56 -10.31
CA LEU A 46 11.75 -9.12 -10.37
C LEU A 46 12.56 -9.60 -9.16
N ALA A 47 11.98 -9.61 -7.96
CA ALA A 47 12.66 -10.08 -6.74
C ALA A 47 13.08 -11.56 -6.79
N LYS A 48 12.39 -12.41 -7.55
CA LYS A 48 12.74 -13.84 -7.67
C LYS A 48 14.06 -14.09 -8.39
N GLU A 49 14.51 -13.16 -9.23
CA GLU A 49 15.75 -13.28 -10.00
C GLU A 49 16.97 -13.25 -9.07
N LYS A 50 17.91 -14.19 -9.26
CA LYS A 50 19.11 -14.33 -8.41
C LYS A 50 19.98 -13.07 -8.38
N LYS A 51 20.02 -12.29 -9.47
CA LYS A 51 20.79 -11.04 -9.55
C LYS A 51 20.23 -9.91 -8.67
N TYR A 52 18.99 -10.03 -8.22
CA TYR A 52 18.37 -9.11 -7.27
C TYR A 52 18.26 -9.78 -5.89
N MET A 53 17.08 -10.23 -5.49
CA MET A 53 16.86 -10.86 -4.18
C MET A 53 16.95 -12.39 -4.22
N GLY A 54 16.80 -13.02 -5.39
CA GLY A 54 16.85 -14.48 -5.53
C GLY A 54 15.74 -15.25 -4.77
N GLY A 55 14.64 -14.59 -4.45
CA GLY A 55 13.66 -15.14 -3.53
C GLY A 55 12.32 -14.41 -3.44
N LYS A 56 11.47 -14.93 -2.57
CA LYS A 56 10.17 -14.35 -2.23
C LYS A 56 10.35 -13.28 -1.17
N ILE A 57 10.00 -12.04 -1.49
CA ILE A 57 9.94 -10.92 -0.53
C ILE A 57 8.53 -10.79 0.06
N GLY A 58 8.40 -9.94 1.08
CA GLY A 58 7.10 -9.46 1.56
C GLY A 58 6.95 -7.98 1.28
N ILE A 59 5.73 -7.53 0.97
CA ILE A 59 5.44 -6.12 0.65
C ILE A 59 4.09 -5.70 1.25
N ILE A 60 3.99 -4.43 1.65
CA ILE A 60 2.73 -3.79 2.10
C ILE A 60 2.43 -2.66 1.13
N GLY A 61 1.33 -2.77 0.40
CA GLY A 61 0.85 -1.75 -0.53
C GLY A 61 -0.20 -0.84 0.11
N ILE A 62 -0.10 0.47 -0.13
CA ILE A 62 -1.04 1.50 0.32
C ILE A 62 -1.46 2.33 -0.89
N LEU A 63 -2.77 2.40 -1.15
CA LEU A 63 -3.33 3.23 -2.22
C LEU A 63 -3.45 4.69 -1.77
N HIS A 64 -2.99 5.60 -2.62
CA HIS A 64 -3.26 7.03 -2.56
C HIS A 64 -3.94 7.49 -3.85
N THR A 65 -4.83 8.48 -3.77
CA THR A 65 -5.59 8.97 -4.93
C THR A 65 -5.44 10.48 -5.18
N TRP A 66 -4.63 11.16 -4.37
CA TRP A 66 -4.45 12.61 -4.44
C TRP A 66 -2.99 13.04 -4.43
N SER A 67 -2.73 14.19 -5.06
CA SER A 67 -1.55 15.02 -4.81
C SER A 67 -1.79 15.96 -3.63
N ARG A 68 -0.75 16.66 -3.18
CA ARG A 68 -0.83 17.62 -2.06
C ARG A 68 -1.79 18.79 -2.30
N ASN A 69 -2.05 19.14 -3.56
CA ASN A 69 -3.02 20.16 -3.96
C ASN A 69 -4.43 19.58 -4.27
N LEU A 70 -4.72 18.33 -3.89
CA LEU A 70 -5.99 17.63 -4.12
C LEU A 70 -6.29 17.31 -5.60
N ALA A 71 -5.30 17.29 -6.48
CA ALA A 71 -5.50 16.78 -7.84
C ALA A 71 -5.60 15.26 -7.82
N PHE A 72 -6.45 14.69 -8.68
CA PHE A 72 -6.62 13.25 -8.79
C PHE A 72 -5.36 12.60 -9.36
N HIS A 73 -4.68 11.79 -8.52
CA HIS A 73 -3.40 11.20 -8.84
C HIS A 73 -3.30 9.81 -8.17
N PRO A 74 -3.96 8.78 -8.72
CA PRO A 74 -3.90 7.43 -8.15
C PRO A 74 -2.52 6.81 -8.31
N HIS A 75 -1.97 6.37 -7.18
CA HIS A 75 -0.68 5.70 -7.09
C HIS A 75 -0.67 4.74 -5.89
N VAL A 76 0.20 3.74 -5.93
CA VAL A 76 0.39 2.80 -4.81
C VAL A 76 1.81 2.89 -4.31
N HIS A 77 1.94 3.08 -3.00
CA HIS A 77 3.22 2.93 -2.31
C HIS A 77 3.35 1.52 -1.77
N PHE A 78 4.47 0.88 -2.03
CA PHE A 78 4.86 -0.37 -1.42
C PHE A 78 6.02 -0.16 -0.46
N LEU A 79 5.79 -0.51 0.80
CA LEU A 79 6.85 -0.67 1.78
C LEU A 79 7.38 -2.11 1.72
N ILE A 80 8.69 -2.25 1.57
CA ILE A 80 9.36 -3.51 1.29
C ILE A 80 10.52 -3.69 2.28
N PRO A 81 10.46 -4.61 3.26
CA PRO A 81 11.65 -5.01 4.00
C PRO A 81 12.66 -5.67 3.05
N GLY A 82 13.94 -5.34 3.21
CA GLY A 82 15.09 -5.85 2.46
C GLY A 82 15.44 -7.29 2.81
N VAL A 83 14.43 -8.16 2.91
CA VAL A 83 14.56 -9.56 3.27
C VAL A 83 13.72 -10.43 2.35
N ALA A 84 14.27 -11.56 1.92
CA ALA A 84 13.59 -12.56 1.14
C ALA A 84 13.81 -13.96 1.72
N ILE A 85 12.94 -14.89 1.34
CA ILE A 85 13.18 -16.32 1.46
C ILE A 85 13.65 -16.82 0.11
N SER A 86 14.78 -17.52 0.08
CA SER A 86 15.30 -18.13 -1.15
C SER A 86 14.25 -19.01 -1.84
N ASN A 87 14.36 -19.17 -3.16
CA ASN A 87 13.36 -19.92 -3.93
C ASN A 87 13.18 -21.38 -3.47
N ASP A 88 14.25 -22.01 -2.97
CA ASP A 88 14.25 -23.35 -2.34
C ASP A 88 13.74 -23.37 -0.89
N LYS A 89 13.41 -22.19 -0.33
CA LYS A 89 12.95 -21.95 1.05
C LYS A 89 13.95 -22.34 2.15
N LYS A 90 15.22 -22.51 1.82
CA LYS A 90 16.25 -22.95 2.78
C LYS A 90 17.00 -21.80 3.45
N LYS A 91 16.98 -20.60 2.87
CA LYS A 91 17.80 -19.47 3.33
C LYS A 91 16.97 -18.20 3.43
N ILE A 92 17.35 -17.36 4.40
CA ILE A 92 17.00 -15.95 4.41
C ILE A 92 18.05 -15.21 3.60
N LEU A 93 17.59 -14.35 2.69
CA LEU A 93 18.41 -13.51 1.84
C LEU A 93 18.16 -12.04 2.19
N PHE A 94 19.20 -11.21 2.08
CA PHE A 94 19.15 -9.79 2.37
C PHE A 94 19.39 -8.98 1.11
N SER A 95 18.80 -7.79 1.04
CA SER A 95 19.13 -6.83 0.00
C SER A 95 20.58 -6.38 0.12
N LYS A 96 21.13 -5.90 -0.99
CA LYS A 96 22.34 -5.09 -0.94
C LYS A 96 22.01 -3.76 -0.27
N GLU A 97 23.01 -3.14 0.33
CA GLU A 97 22.87 -1.83 0.95
C GLU A 97 22.32 -0.83 -0.06
N HIS A 98 21.23 -0.14 0.32
CA HIS A 98 20.55 0.87 -0.50
C HIS A 98 20.06 0.39 -1.87
N TYR A 99 20.06 -0.92 -2.13
CA TYR A 99 19.70 -1.49 -3.42
C TYR A 99 18.86 -2.77 -3.29
N LEU A 100 17.61 -2.68 -3.75
CA LEU A 100 16.67 -3.81 -3.77
C LEU A 100 16.41 -4.33 -5.19
N LEU A 101 15.98 -3.47 -6.11
CA LEU A 101 15.56 -3.80 -7.47
C LEU A 101 15.92 -2.67 -8.42
N TYR A 102 15.96 -2.97 -9.72
CA TYR A 102 16.18 -1.94 -10.75
C TYR A 102 14.86 -1.27 -11.16
N ALA A 103 14.69 0.01 -10.84
CA ALA A 103 13.46 0.78 -11.08
C ALA A 103 13.02 0.79 -12.55
N LYS A 104 13.94 0.98 -13.52
CA LYS A 104 13.56 0.96 -14.95
C LYS A 104 13.06 -0.41 -15.41
N ALA A 105 13.57 -1.51 -14.84
CA ALA A 105 13.03 -2.83 -15.12
C ALA A 105 11.63 -3.00 -14.51
N LEU A 106 11.40 -2.50 -13.28
CA LEU A 106 10.08 -2.49 -12.67
C LEU A 106 9.06 -1.72 -13.50
N SER A 107 9.41 -0.53 -13.99
CA SER A 107 8.58 0.26 -14.90
C SER A 107 8.09 -0.53 -16.11
N LYS A 108 9.01 -1.22 -16.80
CA LYS A 108 8.68 -2.03 -17.99
C LYS A 108 7.77 -3.21 -17.65
N ILE A 109 8.07 -3.94 -16.58
CA ILE A 109 7.29 -5.10 -16.15
C ILE A 109 5.91 -4.67 -15.67
N PHE A 110 5.83 -3.61 -14.86
CA PHE A 110 4.59 -3.05 -14.36
C PHE A 110 3.67 -2.63 -15.50
N ARG A 111 4.18 -1.86 -16.46
CA ARG A 111 3.44 -1.49 -17.68
C ARG A 111 2.88 -2.72 -18.38
N ALA A 112 3.72 -3.72 -18.67
CA ALA A 112 3.30 -4.92 -19.40
C ALA A 112 2.20 -5.69 -18.65
N ILE A 113 2.32 -5.85 -17.33
CA ILE A 113 1.32 -6.54 -16.52
C ILE A 113 0.03 -5.71 -16.42
N ALA A 114 0.14 -4.40 -16.19
CA ALA A 114 -1.02 -3.50 -16.08
C ALA A 114 -1.84 -3.52 -17.37
N ILE A 115 -1.21 -3.36 -18.54
CA ILE A 115 -1.89 -3.43 -19.84
C ILE A 115 -2.54 -4.80 -20.03
N LYS A 116 -1.83 -5.90 -19.71
CA LYS A 116 -2.37 -7.26 -19.81
C LYS A 116 -3.63 -7.45 -18.95
N LEU A 117 -3.65 -6.89 -17.74
CA LEU A 117 -4.80 -6.96 -16.85
C LEU A 117 -5.94 -6.05 -17.31
N LEU A 118 -5.63 -4.83 -17.77
CA LEU A 118 -6.62 -3.89 -18.33
C LEU A 118 -7.29 -4.42 -19.61
N ARG A 119 -6.59 -5.21 -20.41
CA ARG A 119 -7.20 -5.85 -21.60
C ARG A 119 -8.13 -7.01 -21.26
N LYS A 120 -8.10 -7.49 -20.02
CA LYS A 120 -8.93 -8.60 -19.51
C LYS A 120 -10.02 -8.13 -18.55
N SER A 121 -10.08 -6.83 -18.27
CA SER A 121 -11.10 -6.21 -17.43
C SER A 121 -12.32 -5.82 -18.25
N ASP A 122 -13.40 -5.51 -17.56
CA ASP A 122 -14.65 -5.00 -18.16
C ASP A 122 -14.58 -3.48 -18.43
N ILE A 123 -13.43 -2.86 -18.21
CA ILE A 123 -13.20 -1.43 -18.45
C ILE A 123 -13.10 -1.15 -19.95
N GLU A 124 -14.12 -0.50 -20.49
CA GLU A 124 -14.21 -0.11 -21.89
C GLU A 124 -13.47 1.20 -22.22
N ASN A 125 -13.30 1.47 -23.51
CA ASN A 125 -12.81 2.75 -24.06
C ASN A 125 -11.42 3.18 -23.56
N ILE A 126 -10.53 2.22 -23.32
CA ILE A 126 -9.13 2.50 -23.02
C ILE A 126 -8.34 2.64 -24.32
N ASP A 127 -7.77 3.83 -24.56
CA ASP A 127 -6.73 3.99 -25.56
C ASP A 127 -5.39 3.45 -25.03
N TYR A 128 -4.93 2.34 -25.60
CA TYR A 128 -3.66 1.72 -25.24
C TYR A 128 -2.47 2.27 -26.03
N ASN A 129 -2.67 3.05 -27.09
CA ASN A 129 -1.58 3.56 -27.93
C ASN A 129 -0.56 4.39 -27.12
N PRO A 130 -0.99 5.31 -26.22
CA PRO A 130 -0.07 6.07 -25.40
C PRO A 130 0.78 5.21 -24.47
N ALA A 131 0.36 3.97 -24.16
CA ALA A 131 1.12 3.09 -23.28
C ALA A 131 2.46 2.66 -23.89
N PHE A 132 2.56 2.61 -25.23
CA PHE A 132 3.77 2.22 -25.94
C PHE A 132 4.74 3.38 -26.16
N ILE A 133 4.26 4.61 -26.04
CA ILE A 133 5.02 5.85 -26.28
C ILE A 133 5.41 6.52 -24.95
N LYS A 134 4.49 6.61 -23.99
CA LYS A 134 4.71 7.29 -22.72
C LYS A 134 5.41 6.39 -21.71
N ASP A 135 6.31 6.99 -20.94
CA ASP A 135 6.97 6.32 -19.85
C ASP A 135 6.02 6.03 -18.68
N TRP A 136 6.17 4.83 -18.14
CA TRP A 136 5.56 4.43 -16.87
C TRP A 136 6.63 4.54 -15.80
N VAL A 137 6.44 5.44 -14.84
CA VAL A 137 7.47 5.75 -13.84
C VAL A 137 7.21 4.98 -12.55
N VAL A 138 8.25 4.29 -12.08
CA VAL A 138 8.30 3.67 -10.75
C VAL A 138 9.47 4.31 -10.00
N ASP A 139 9.17 4.98 -8.89
CA ASP A 139 10.18 5.42 -7.94
C ASP A 139 10.50 4.27 -6.99
N LEU A 140 11.77 4.02 -6.71
CA LEU A 140 12.20 3.02 -5.73
C LEU A 140 13.45 3.53 -5.01
N ARG A 141 13.37 3.63 -3.68
CA ARG A 141 14.44 4.16 -2.84
C ARG A 141 14.51 3.46 -1.50
N SER A 142 15.71 3.44 -0.92
CA SER A 142 15.87 3.09 0.49
C SER A 142 15.21 4.14 1.38
N VAL A 143 14.64 3.67 2.49
CA VAL A 143 14.07 4.49 3.56
C VAL A 143 14.63 4.09 4.92
N GLY A 144 15.87 3.57 4.93
CA GLY A 144 16.59 3.18 6.15
C GLY A 144 15.86 2.09 6.92
N ASN A 145 15.70 2.24 8.24
CA ASN A 145 15.03 1.24 9.09
C ASN A 145 13.49 1.19 8.93
N GLY A 146 12.93 1.92 7.96
CA GLY A 146 11.50 1.93 7.65
C GLY A 146 10.60 2.66 8.63
N GLN A 147 11.10 3.14 9.78
CA GLN A 147 10.25 3.73 10.83
C GLN A 147 9.46 4.94 10.32
N LYS A 148 10.17 5.93 9.74
CA LYS A 148 9.55 7.13 9.17
C LYS A 148 8.59 6.79 8.04
N ALA A 149 8.92 5.79 7.22
CA ALA A 149 8.07 5.37 6.11
C ALA A 149 6.78 4.68 6.58
N ILE A 150 6.87 3.89 7.65
CA ILE A 150 5.72 3.26 8.31
C ILE A 150 4.84 4.34 8.97
N GLU A 151 5.42 5.28 9.70
CA GLU A 151 4.70 6.41 10.30
C GLU A 151 4.04 7.29 9.25
N TYR A 152 4.76 7.56 8.16
CA TYR A 152 4.24 8.24 6.99
C TYR A 152 3.03 7.50 6.44
N ALA A 153 3.18 6.22 6.08
CA ALA A 153 2.08 5.38 5.58
C ALA A 153 0.89 5.35 6.55
N ALA A 154 1.14 5.21 7.86
CA ALA A 154 0.11 5.22 8.89
C ALA A 154 -0.72 6.51 8.87
N LYS A 155 -0.09 7.67 8.69
CA LYS A 155 -0.83 8.94 8.54
C LYS A 155 -1.81 8.88 7.38
N TYR A 156 -1.48 8.24 6.26
CA TYR A 156 -2.38 8.12 5.11
C TYR A 156 -3.47 7.05 5.28
N ILE A 157 -3.33 6.14 6.24
CA ILE A 157 -4.41 5.22 6.59
C ILE A 157 -5.57 6.00 7.24
N TYR A 158 -5.24 6.87 8.20
CA TYR A 158 -6.22 7.55 9.03
C TYR A 158 -6.61 8.94 8.54
N LYS A 159 -5.73 9.62 7.78
CA LYS A 159 -6.02 10.96 7.26
C LYS A 159 -6.68 10.89 5.88
N THR A 160 -7.66 11.76 5.71
CA THR A 160 -8.31 12.10 4.44
C THR A 160 -7.38 12.91 3.53
N ALA A 161 -7.88 13.30 2.36
CA ALA A 161 -7.12 14.04 1.34
C ALA A 161 -6.50 15.37 1.86
N ILE A 162 -7.10 15.97 2.88
CA ILE A 162 -6.64 17.19 3.57
C ILE A 162 -6.62 16.98 5.09
N SER A 163 -5.69 17.61 5.81
CA SER A 163 -5.67 17.65 7.27
C SER A 163 -6.26 18.96 7.81
N ASN A 164 -6.90 18.91 8.99
CA ASN A 164 -7.50 20.10 9.62
C ASN A 164 -6.49 21.24 9.81
N THR A 165 -5.24 20.92 10.11
CA THR A 165 -4.14 21.90 10.25
C THR A 165 -3.83 22.68 8.97
N ASN A 166 -4.28 22.18 7.82
CA ASN A 166 -4.04 22.79 6.52
C ASN A 166 -5.23 23.66 6.08
N ILE A 167 -6.38 23.59 6.77
CA ILE A 167 -7.54 24.44 6.49
C ILE A 167 -7.27 25.82 7.09
N ILE A 168 -7.38 26.88 6.27
CA ILE A 168 -7.17 28.27 6.69
C ILE A 168 -8.52 28.95 6.95
N SER A 169 -9.46 28.84 6.00
CA SER A 169 -10.77 29.48 6.13
C SER A 169 -11.83 28.87 5.22
N CYS A 170 -13.09 29.04 5.62
CA CYS A 170 -14.27 28.77 4.79
C CYS A 170 -15.25 29.93 5.00
N LYS A 171 -15.20 30.95 4.13
CA LYS A 171 -16.00 32.19 4.27
C LYS A 171 -16.40 32.69 2.89
N LYS A 172 -17.56 33.36 2.79
CA LYS A 172 -18.06 33.98 1.55
C LYS A 172 -18.08 33.02 0.35
N GLY A 173 -18.46 31.75 0.56
CA GLY A 173 -18.50 30.73 -0.49
C GLY A 173 -17.13 30.22 -0.96
N MET A 174 -16.02 30.65 -0.35
CA MET A 174 -14.66 30.24 -0.69
C MET A 174 -14.05 29.37 0.41
N PHE A 175 -13.35 28.32 0.00
CA PHE A 175 -12.56 27.43 0.84
C PHE A 175 -11.08 27.66 0.57
N THR A 176 -10.31 27.90 1.64
CA THR A 176 -8.88 28.22 1.56
C THR A 176 -8.07 27.25 2.40
N PHE A 177 -7.04 26.66 1.79
CA PHE A 177 -6.14 25.73 2.45
C PHE A 177 -4.69 25.91 2.01
N LYS A 178 -3.75 25.49 2.85
CA LYS A 178 -2.31 25.47 2.55
C LYS A 178 -1.81 24.08 2.21
N TYR A 179 -0.83 24.01 1.34
CA TYR A 179 -0.10 22.78 1.02
C TYR A 179 1.36 23.09 0.68
N GLU A 180 2.23 22.09 0.79
CA GLU A 180 3.63 22.22 0.34
C GLU A 180 3.72 21.90 -1.15
N ASP A 181 4.09 22.90 -1.93
CA ASP A 181 4.26 22.77 -3.38
C ASP A 181 5.41 21.81 -3.71
N TYR A 182 5.20 20.97 -4.73
CA TYR A 182 6.14 19.90 -5.04
C TYR A 182 7.42 20.43 -5.68
N GLU A 183 7.34 21.44 -6.55
CA GLU A 183 8.48 21.98 -7.29
C GLU A 183 9.31 22.91 -6.40
N THR A 184 8.64 23.86 -5.75
CA THR A 184 9.30 24.91 -4.96
C THR A 184 9.58 24.52 -3.52
N LYS A 185 8.97 23.43 -3.01
CA LYS A 185 9.01 23.00 -1.60
C LYS A 185 8.48 24.04 -0.60
N LYS A 186 7.84 25.11 -1.08
CA LYS A 186 7.29 26.18 -0.24
C LYS A 186 5.86 25.85 0.16
N THR A 187 5.44 26.38 1.31
CA THR A 187 4.02 26.35 1.69
C THR A 187 3.28 27.40 0.89
N VAL A 188 2.28 26.97 0.13
CA VAL A 188 1.45 27.82 -0.73
C VAL A 188 -0.01 27.68 -0.32
N THR A 189 -0.77 28.75 -0.48
CA THR A 189 -2.21 28.79 -0.19
C THR A 189 -3.00 28.66 -1.49
N ARG A 190 -4.06 27.84 -1.47
CA ARG A 190 -5.05 27.74 -2.54
C ARG A 190 -6.41 28.13 -2.01
N SER A 191 -7.09 29.02 -2.71
CA SER A 191 -8.48 29.39 -2.47
C SER A 191 -9.32 29.03 -3.69
N LEU A 192 -10.50 28.47 -3.46
CA LEU A 192 -11.43 28.04 -4.50
C LEU A 192 -12.87 28.03 -3.98
N PRO A 193 -13.89 28.03 -4.86
CA PRO A 193 -15.27 27.88 -4.43
C PRO A 193 -15.49 26.60 -3.60
N VAL A 194 -16.35 26.65 -2.58
CA VAL A 194 -16.64 25.52 -1.69
C VAL A 194 -17.11 24.29 -2.47
N MET A 195 -17.95 24.46 -3.49
CA MET A 195 -18.44 23.35 -4.31
C MET A 195 -17.32 22.69 -5.13
N GLU A 196 -16.34 23.47 -5.60
CA GLU A 196 -15.18 22.94 -6.29
C GLU A 196 -14.27 22.15 -5.31
N PHE A 197 -14.16 22.61 -4.06
CA PHE A 197 -13.46 21.85 -3.03
C PHE A 197 -14.17 20.53 -2.74
N ILE A 198 -15.49 20.53 -2.58
CA ILE A 198 -16.28 19.31 -2.36
C ILE A 198 -16.08 18.34 -3.53
N ARG A 199 -16.14 18.82 -4.79
CA ARG A 199 -15.89 18.00 -5.99
C ARG A 199 -14.49 17.39 -5.99
N LEU A 200 -13.46 18.17 -5.65
CA LEU A 200 -12.07 17.71 -5.55
C LEU A 200 -11.87 16.77 -4.37
N PHE A 201 -12.58 16.95 -3.27
CA PHE A 201 -12.46 16.08 -2.10
C PHE A 201 -13.13 14.72 -2.34
N LEU A 202 -14.36 14.73 -2.86
CA LEU A 202 -15.17 13.53 -3.03
C LEU A 202 -14.59 12.53 -4.03
N GLN A 203 -13.79 12.99 -5.01
CA GLN A 203 -13.10 12.09 -5.94
C GLN A 203 -12.06 11.16 -5.24
N HIS A 204 -11.71 11.43 -3.99
CA HIS A 204 -10.78 10.64 -3.19
C HIS A 204 -11.48 9.68 -2.22
N VAL A 205 -12.81 9.74 -2.12
CA VAL A 205 -13.61 8.75 -1.40
C VAL A 205 -13.50 7.44 -2.17
N LEU A 206 -13.07 6.38 -1.49
CA LEU A 206 -12.87 5.07 -2.10
C LEU A 206 -14.20 4.33 -2.23
N PRO A 207 -14.32 3.40 -3.21
CA PRO A 207 -15.50 2.56 -3.34
C PRO A 207 -15.83 1.79 -2.06
N TYR A 208 -17.11 1.47 -1.87
CA TYR A 208 -17.57 0.74 -0.69
C TYR A 208 -16.78 -0.57 -0.49
N ARG A 209 -16.33 -0.80 0.75
CA ARG A 209 -15.50 -1.95 1.17
C ARG A 209 -14.18 -2.10 0.41
N PHE A 210 -13.68 -1.05 -0.25
CA PHE A 210 -12.40 -1.15 -0.94
C PHE A 210 -11.22 -1.25 0.03
N GLN A 211 -10.42 -2.31 -0.12
CA GLN A 211 -9.25 -2.52 0.71
C GLN A 211 -8.07 -1.61 0.28
N LYS A 212 -7.88 -0.51 1.01
CA LYS A 212 -6.82 0.50 0.79
C LYS A 212 -5.41 -0.01 1.09
N ILE A 213 -5.26 -0.98 1.99
CA ILE A 213 -3.96 -1.54 2.41
C ILE A 213 -3.94 -3.03 2.13
N ARG A 214 -2.94 -3.49 1.39
CA ARG A 214 -2.82 -4.89 0.98
C ARG A 214 -1.46 -5.45 1.34
N TYR A 215 -1.45 -6.66 1.85
CA TYR A 215 -0.25 -7.37 2.24
C TYR A 215 0.01 -8.47 1.24
N TYR A 216 1.27 -8.65 0.85
CA TYR A 216 1.64 -9.71 -0.08
C TYR A 216 2.94 -10.39 0.32
N GLY A 217 3.14 -11.60 -0.20
CA GLY A 217 4.38 -12.37 0.00
C GLY A 217 4.56 -12.74 1.47
N ILE A 218 5.77 -12.61 2.00
CA ILE A 218 6.07 -12.92 3.41
C ILE A 218 5.15 -12.16 4.39
N LEU A 219 4.74 -10.94 4.04
CA LEU A 219 3.91 -10.10 4.91
C LEU A 219 2.41 -10.42 4.82
N HIS A 220 2.00 -11.30 3.90
CA HIS A 220 0.60 -11.72 3.80
C HIS A 220 0.15 -12.46 5.08
N PRO A 221 -1.06 -12.23 5.62
CA PRO A 221 -1.54 -12.86 6.86
C PRO A 221 -1.44 -14.38 6.89
N LYS A 222 -1.72 -15.06 5.76
CA LYS A 222 -1.55 -16.53 5.60
C LYS A 222 -0.12 -17.02 5.90
N ASN A 223 0.89 -16.16 5.76
CA ASN A 223 2.30 -16.50 5.98
C ASN A 223 2.79 -16.10 7.39
N ARG A 224 1.88 -15.97 8.37
CA ARG A 224 2.22 -15.53 9.74
C ARG A 224 3.30 -16.37 10.40
N LEU A 225 3.25 -17.69 10.22
CA LEU A 225 4.26 -18.61 10.75
C LEU A 225 5.64 -18.30 10.18
N ILE A 226 5.75 -18.22 8.86
CA ILE A 226 6.98 -17.90 8.14
C ILE A 226 7.52 -16.52 8.56
N PHE A 227 6.64 -15.52 8.66
CA PHE A 227 7.01 -14.19 9.12
C PHE A 227 7.57 -14.19 10.55
N ASN A 228 6.96 -14.96 11.46
CA ASN A 228 7.44 -15.09 12.83
C ASN A 228 8.80 -15.83 12.89
N ILE A 229 9.02 -16.85 12.07
CA ILE A 229 10.33 -17.51 11.94
C ILE A 229 11.39 -16.51 11.49
N ILE A 230 11.09 -15.69 10.48
CA ILE A 230 12.00 -14.61 10.05
C ILE A 230 12.27 -13.64 11.20
N ARG A 231 11.26 -13.23 11.95
CA ARG A 231 11.46 -12.36 13.12
C ARG A 231 12.42 -12.96 14.14
N LEU A 232 12.28 -14.25 14.45
CA LEU A 232 13.15 -14.95 15.38
C LEU A 232 14.59 -15.02 14.85
N LEU A 233 14.77 -15.41 13.60
CA LEU A 233 16.08 -15.49 12.95
C LEU A 233 16.78 -14.13 12.86
N LEU A 234 16.00 -13.05 12.72
CA LEU A 234 16.50 -11.68 12.72
C LEU A 234 16.65 -11.07 14.13
N ARG A 235 16.36 -11.82 15.19
CA ARG A 235 16.33 -11.33 16.59
C ARG A 235 15.49 -10.05 16.72
N ALA A 236 14.39 -9.97 15.98
CA ALA A 236 13.49 -8.84 16.03
C ALA A 236 12.90 -8.70 17.43
N LYS A 237 12.85 -7.47 17.96
CA LYS A 237 12.13 -7.21 19.22
C LYS A 237 10.69 -7.70 19.08
N PHE A 238 10.27 -8.56 20.00
CA PHE A 238 8.91 -9.08 20.08
C PHE A 238 8.32 -8.61 21.41
N LYS A 239 7.18 -7.93 21.37
CA LYS A 239 6.34 -7.85 22.56
C LYS A 239 5.53 -9.13 22.61
N ILE A 240 5.74 -9.93 23.65
CA ILE A 240 4.81 -11.01 23.98
C ILE A 240 3.46 -10.31 24.22
N PRO A 241 2.40 -10.60 23.45
CA PRO A 241 1.11 -9.97 23.69
C PRO A 241 0.65 -10.32 25.10
N ASP A 242 0.28 -9.31 25.90
CA ASP A 242 -0.20 -9.49 27.29
C ASP A 242 -1.39 -10.47 27.38
N LYS A 243 -2.09 -10.69 26.26
CA LYS A 243 -3.18 -11.67 26.11
C LYS A 243 -2.80 -13.12 26.40
N TYR A 244 -1.53 -13.50 26.35
CA TYR A 244 -1.10 -14.86 26.72
C TYR A 244 -0.82 -15.03 28.21
N LEU A 245 -0.82 -13.94 28.99
CA LEU A 245 -0.68 -13.96 30.45
C LEU A 245 -2.03 -13.96 31.18
N ASN A 246 -3.12 -13.64 30.48
CA ASN A 246 -4.48 -13.73 30.99
C ASN A 246 -5.26 -14.80 30.22
N PHE A 247 -5.17 -16.04 30.68
CA PHE A 247 -6.26 -16.98 30.43
C PHE A 247 -7.49 -16.40 31.16
N GLN A 248 -8.32 -15.65 30.44
CA GLN A 248 -9.67 -15.36 30.93
C GLN A 248 -10.33 -16.72 31.17
N THR A 249 -10.73 -16.94 32.42
CA THR A 249 -11.50 -18.11 32.85
C THR A 249 -12.85 -18.09 32.16
N GLY A 250 -12.91 -18.69 30.97
CA GLY A 250 -14.12 -18.99 30.22
C GLY A 250 -14.89 -17.79 29.66
N ILE A 251 -15.43 -17.94 28.45
CA ILE A 251 -16.41 -16.98 27.90
C ILE A 251 -17.71 -17.16 28.68
N LYS A 252 -18.30 -16.08 29.21
CA LYS A 252 -19.61 -16.15 29.87
C LYS A 252 -20.74 -15.97 28.87
N CYS A 253 -21.82 -16.73 29.05
CA CYS A 253 -23.05 -16.57 28.30
C CYS A 253 -23.65 -15.17 28.58
N PRO A 254 -23.96 -14.36 27.54
CA PRO A 254 -24.51 -13.02 27.73
C PRO A 254 -25.92 -13.00 28.33
N ASN A 255 -26.60 -14.15 28.34
CA ASN A 255 -27.97 -14.27 28.87
C ASN A 255 -28.02 -14.76 30.32
N CYS A 256 -27.27 -15.82 30.66
CA CYS A 256 -27.33 -16.43 32.00
C CYS A 256 -26.04 -16.27 32.83
N GLY A 257 -24.96 -15.73 32.25
CA GLY A 257 -23.68 -15.52 32.95
C GLY A 257 -22.86 -16.79 33.22
N ALA A 258 -23.37 -17.97 32.89
CA ALA A 258 -22.64 -19.23 33.02
C ALA A 258 -21.40 -19.27 32.11
N VAL A 259 -20.36 -19.98 32.55
CA VAL A 259 -19.18 -20.23 31.71
C VAL A 259 -19.57 -21.16 30.57
N MET A 260 -19.28 -20.75 29.34
CA MET A 260 -19.54 -21.52 28.13
C MET A 260 -18.40 -22.49 27.86
N ASP A 261 -18.75 -23.70 27.45
CA ASP A 261 -17.80 -24.69 26.99
C ASP A 261 -17.40 -24.45 25.54
N PHE A 262 -16.11 -24.61 25.26
CA PHE A 262 -15.59 -24.62 23.91
C PHE A 262 -15.90 -25.97 23.28
N VAL A 263 -16.73 -25.99 22.23
CA VAL A 263 -17.09 -27.23 21.52
C VAL A 263 -16.14 -27.46 20.34
N GLU A 264 -16.05 -26.51 19.41
CA GLU A 264 -15.21 -26.61 18.22
C GLU A 264 -14.88 -25.24 17.60
N ILE A 265 -13.86 -25.21 16.73
CA ILE A 265 -13.62 -24.10 15.81
C ILE A 265 -14.17 -24.51 14.45
N LEU A 266 -15.21 -23.82 13.99
CA LEU A 266 -15.67 -23.95 12.62
C LEU A 266 -14.67 -23.33 11.65
N ASP A 267 -14.45 -23.98 10.52
CA ASP A 267 -13.66 -23.42 9.43
C ASP A 267 -14.29 -22.11 8.95
N ARG A 268 -13.41 -21.15 8.65
CA ARG A 268 -13.85 -19.85 8.17
C ARG A 268 -14.55 -20.03 6.82
N ALA A 269 -15.82 -19.62 6.73
CA ALA A 269 -16.56 -19.66 5.47
C ALA A 269 -15.73 -19.01 4.33
N PRO A 270 -15.72 -19.60 3.13
CA PRO A 270 -15.05 -18.99 1.98
C PRO A 270 -15.60 -17.57 1.72
N PRO A 271 -14.77 -16.63 1.25
CA PRO A 271 -15.20 -15.29 0.90
C PRO A 271 -16.16 -15.26 -0.31
#